data_AF-A0A9Q9IKQ2-F1
#
_entry.id   AF-A0A9Q9IKQ2-F1
#
_cell.length_a   1.000
_cell.length_b   1.000
_cell.length_c   1.000
_cell.angle_alpha   90.00
_cell.angle_beta   90.00
_cell.angle_gamma   90.00
#
_symmetry.space_group_name_H-M   'P 1'
#
loop_
_entity.id
_entity.type
_entity.pdbx_description
1 polymer ?
#
loop_
_entity_poly.entity_id
_entity_poly.type
_entity_poly.pdbx_seq_one_letter_code
_entity_poly.pdbx_strand_id
1 'polypeptide(L)' 'MPTNLSARAARGLLTIADVCAELGVSRSTFYDWRAKRKAPPCVKLPNGDLRVRRTDLDRWLESLEDVAA' A
#
# COMPACT_ATOMS: atom_id res chain seq x y z
N MET A 1 14.41 -10.94 -15.42
CA MET A 1 14.99 -10.62 -14.10
C MET A 1 14.39 -9.30 -13.64
N PRO A 2 13.43 -9.24 -12.69
CA PRO A 2 12.98 -7.95 -12.19
C PRO A 2 13.97 -7.47 -11.12
N THR A 3 14.98 -6.74 -11.55
CA THR A 3 15.73 -5.81 -10.71
C THR A 3 14.80 -4.68 -10.30
N ASN A 4 14.43 -4.58 -9.02
CA ASN A 4 14.26 -3.26 -8.41
C ASN A 4 14.34 -3.24 -6.87
N LEU A 5 15.53 -3.54 -6.34
CA LEU A 5 15.95 -3.11 -5.01
C LEU A 5 16.61 -1.73 -5.12
N SER A 6 15.86 -0.69 -5.51
CA SER A 6 16.15 0.73 -5.18
C SER A 6 15.21 1.70 -5.89
N ALA A 7 14.14 2.09 -5.21
CA ALA A 7 13.56 3.42 -5.38
C ALA A 7 13.57 4.14 -4.03
N ARG A 8 14.77 4.26 -3.45
CA ARG A 8 15.02 4.89 -2.14
C ARG A 8 14.81 6.42 -2.13
N ALA A 9 14.06 7.00 -3.08
CA ALA A 9 13.96 8.45 -3.24
C ALA A 9 12.72 9.03 -3.97
N ALA A 10 11.62 8.29 -4.17
CA ALA A 10 10.40 8.90 -4.71
C ALA A 10 9.40 9.19 -3.58
N ARG A 11 9.37 10.45 -3.12
CA ARG A 11 8.39 11.03 -2.18
C ARG A 11 6.97 11.11 -2.79
N GLY A 12 6.50 10.03 -3.42
CA GLY A 12 5.26 9.97 -4.18
C GLY A 12 4.20 9.20 -3.41
N LEU A 13 3.05 9.83 -3.18
CA LEU A 13 1.88 9.09 -2.75
C LEU A 13 1.49 8.08 -3.85
N LEU A 14 1.43 6.80 -3.50
CA LEU A 14 0.97 5.73 -4.36
C LEU A 14 -0.56 5.76 -4.46
N THR A 15 -1.09 5.45 -5.63
CA THR A 15 -2.54 5.22 -5.75
C THR A 15 -2.88 3.81 -5.28
N ILE A 16 -4.16 3.55 -5.02
CA ILE A 16 -4.61 2.16 -4.75
C ILE A 16 -4.24 1.23 -5.91
N ALA A 17 -4.25 1.71 -7.16
CA ALA A 17 -3.86 0.92 -8.31
C ALA A 17 -2.37 0.52 -8.26
N ASP A 18 -1.48 1.45 -7.89
CA ASP A 18 -0.05 1.15 -7.72
C ASP A 18 0.19 0.16 -6.58
N VAL A 19 -0.50 0.34 -5.45
CA VAL A 19 -0.42 -0.56 -4.29
C VAL A 19 -0.89 -1.97 -4.67
N CYS A 20 -2.00 -2.08 -5.39
CA CYS A 20 -2.51 -3.35 -5.91
C CYS A 20 -1.53 -4.01 -6.89
N ALA A 21 -0.95 -3.23 -7.81
CA ALA A 21 0.01 -3.74 -8.79
C ALA A 21 1.29 -4.26 -8.12
N GLU A 22 1.77 -3.55 -7.09
CA GLU A 22 2.93 -3.98 -6.32
C GLU A 22 2.71 -5.23 -5.49
N LEU A 23 1.59 -5.29 -4.78
CA LEU A 23 1.25 -6.45 -3.94
C LEU A 23 0.76 -7.64 -4.77
N GLY A 24 0.49 -7.45 -6.07
CA GLY A 24 -0.10 -8.45 -6.94
C GLY A 24 -1.54 -8.82 -6.54
N VAL A 25 -2.25 -7.92 -5.85
CA VAL A 25 -3.62 -8.16 -5.37
C VAL A 25 -4.64 -7.33 -6.14
N SER A 26 -5.85 -7.84 -6.25
CA SER A 26 -6.96 -7.12 -6.87
C SER A 26 -7.42 -5.95 -6.00
N ARG A 27 -7.95 -4.89 -6.65
CA ARG A 27 -8.60 -3.75 -5.95
C ARG A 27 -9.67 -4.23 -4.96
N SER A 28 -10.43 -5.25 -5.32
CA SER A 28 -11.44 -5.87 -4.45
C SER A 28 -10.84 -6.40 -3.15
N THR A 29 -9.73 -7.12 -3.23
CA THR A 29 -8.99 -7.63 -2.06
C THR A 29 -8.49 -6.49 -1.18
N PHE A 30 -8.02 -5.40 -1.79
CA PHE A 30 -7.63 -4.20 -1.05
C PHE A 30 -8.81 -3.55 -0.32
N TYR A 31 -9.98 -3.44 -0.97
CA TYR A 31 -11.21 -2.96 -0.31
C TYR A 31 -11.68 -3.89 0.80
N ASP A 32 -11.56 -5.21 0.65
CA ASP A 32 -11.85 -6.18 1.72
C ASP A 32 -10.92 -5.99 2.91
N TRP A 33 -9.63 -5.76 2.69
CA TRP A 33 -8.69 -5.43 3.76
C TRP A 33 -9.07 -4.13 4.44
N ARG A 34 -9.51 -3.12 3.69
CA ARG A 34 -9.99 -1.86 4.25
C ARG A 34 -11.25 -2.04 5.10
N ALA A 35 -12.19 -2.87 4.64
CA ALA A 35 -13.38 -3.24 5.41
C ALA A 35 -13.01 -3.97 6.71
N LYS A 36 -12.01 -4.85 6.65
CA LYS A 36 -11.46 -5.58 7.80
C LYS A 36 -10.51 -4.74 8.67
N ARG A 37 -10.29 -3.45 8.35
CA ARG A 37 -9.29 -2.57 8.98
C ARG A 37 -7.86 -3.13 8.97
N LYS A 38 -7.57 -3.98 7.98
CA LYS A 38 -6.25 -4.56 7.69
C LYS A 38 -5.57 -3.91 6.49
N ALA A 39 -6.06 -2.77 5.99
CA ALA A 39 -5.41 -2.05 4.90
C ALA A 39 -4.49 -0.95 5.44
N PRO A 40 -3.45 -0.57 4.68
CA PRO A 40 -2.58 0.54 5.05
C PRO A 40 -3.33 1.89 5.12
N PRO A 41 -2.80 2.86 5.89
CA PRO A 41 -3.35 4.21 5.98
C PRO A 41 -3.52 4.86 4.61
N CYS A 42 -4.79 5.08 4.23
CA CYS A 42 -5.14 5.77 2.98
C CYS A 42 -5.41 7.25 3.27
N VAL A 43 -4.66 8.14 2.63
CA VAL A 43 -4.89 9.57 2.64
C VAL A 43 -5.94 9.89 1.57
N LYS A 44 -7.10 10.39 2.00
CA LYS A 44 -8.12 10.90 1.09
C LYS A 44 -7.79 12.35 0.72
N LEU A 45 -7.59 12.64 -0.55
CA LEU A 45 -7.41 14.00 -1.05
C LEU A 45 -8.78 14.70 -1.17
N PRO A 46 -8.81 16.05 -1.11
CA PRO A 46 -10.03 16.82 -1.35
C PRO A 46 -10.65 16.56 -2.74
N ASN A 47 -9.84 16.07 -3.70
CA ASN A 47 -10.29 15.68 -5.04
C ASN A 47 -11.04 14.34 -5.08
N GLY A 48 -11.11 13.59 -3.96
CA GLY A 48 -11.74 12.27 -3.89
C GLY A 48 -10.78 11.10 -4.09
N ASP A 49 -9.56 11.35 -4.57
CA ASP A 49 -8.53 10.32 -4.74
C ASP A 49 -8.00 9.77 -3.41
N LEU A 50 -7.83 8.45 -3.37
CA LEU A 50 -7.21 7.73 -2.27
C LEU A 50 -5.74 7.47 -2.60
N ARG A 51 -4.87 7.91 -1.70
CA ARG A 51 -3.42 7.86 -1.86
C ARG A 51 -2.76 7.26 -0.63
N VAL A 52 -1.87 6.32 -0.82
CA VAL A 52 -1.13 5.62 0.24
C VAL A 52 0.31 6.08 0.19
N ARG A 53 0.92 6.42 1.32
CA ARG A 53 2.35 6.73 1.32
C ARG A 53 3.14 5.43 1.26
N ARG A 54 4.27 5.45 0.54
CA ARG A 54 5.21 4.31 0.49
C ARG A 54 5.58 3.83 1.90
N THR A 55 5.92 4.77 2.78
CA THR A 55 6.31 4.49 4.17
C THR A 55 5.16 3.90 5.00
N ASP A 56 3.91 4.29 4.74
CA ASP A 56 2.75 3.73 5.43
C ASP A 56 2.46 2.30 4.98
N LEU A 57 2.66 2.00 3.68
CA LEU A 57 2.57 0.64 3.14
C LEU A 57 3.67 -0.25 3.74
N ASP A 58 4.91 0.24 3.78
CA ASP A 58 6.08 -0.45 4.31
C ASP A 58 5.92 -0.79 5.81
N ARG A 59 5.55 0.20 6.64
CA ARG A 59 5.22 -0.02 8.06
C ARG A 59 4.08 -1.01 8.28
N TRP A 60 3.09 -0.99 7.38
CA TRP A 60 1.97 -1.92 7.46
C TRP A 60 2.42 -3.36 7.12
N LEU A 61 3.30 -3.54 6.14
CA LEU A 61 3.91 -4.83 5.83
C LEU A 61 4.74 -5.34 7.03
N GLU A 62 5.59 -4.50 7.61
CA GLU A 62 6.36 -4.84 8.83
C GLU A 62 5.43 -5.27 9.99
N SER A 63 4.30 -4.56 10.17
CA SER A 63 3.31 -4.91 11.20
C SER A 63 2.59 -6.24 10.92
N LEU A 64 2.51 -6.69 9.67
CA LEU A 64 1.95 -7.99 9.31
C LEU A 64 2.96 -9.12 9.47
N GLU A 65 4.24 -8.86 9.17
CA GLU A 65 5.32 -9.83 9.37
C GLU A 65 5.50 -10.20 10.84
N ASP A 66 5.33 -9.23 11.76
CA ASP A 66 5.40 -9.46 13.21
C ASP A 66 4.23 -10.31 13.74
N VAL A 67 3.04 -10.21 13.14
CA VAL A 67 1.85 -11.00 13.51
C VAL A 67 1.90 -12.43 12.96
N ALA A 68 2.77 -12.71 11.98
CA ALA A 68 2.93 -14.03 11.39
C ALA A 68 3.96 -14.92 12.12
N ALA A 69 4.55 -14.45 13.21
CA ALA A 69 5.53 -15.18 14.03
C ALA A 69 4.89 -16.03 15.15
#